data_AF-A0A448WFR5-F1
#
_entry.id   AF-A0A448WFR5-F1
#
_cell.length_a   1.000
_cell.length_b   1.000
_cell.length_c   1.000
_cell.angle_alpha   90.00
_cell.angle_beta   90.00
_cell.angle_gamma   90.00
#
_symmetry.space_group_name_H-M   'P 1'
#
loop_
_entity.id
_entity.type
_entity.pdbx_description
1 polymer ?
#
loop_
_entity_poly.entity_id
_entity_poly.type
_entity_poly.pdbx_seq_one_letter_code
_entity_poly.pdbx_strand_id
1 'polypeptide(L)'
;MTSDKFGAGTDATVYIQLYGASGEATEKVVLANRVDSKKCFERKSRDVFFVQLEEISEPLSKLRIGHNGSGVAAGWHLDRVEVPITYVFPCNRWLAKDEEDGALDLDLLPTRVMKGSDLVETGPGLSTKLYQIRVITADVKEAGTNANVFLTLYGDKGDSGERKLDKSETHRDKFEQGKMYSHNFV
;
A
#
# COMPACT_ATOMS: atom_id res chain seq x y z
N MET A 1 0.62 13.29 5.57
CA MET A 1 -0.36 14.16 6.26
C MET A 1 -1.54 13.31 6.67
N THR A 2 -1.91 13.33 7.95
CA THR A 2 -3.10 12.62 8.44
C THR A 2 -4.32 13.51 8.25
N SER A 3 -5.46 12.93 7.86
CA SER A 3 -6.69 13.70 7.62
C SER A 3 -7.33 14.23 8.91
N ASP A 4 -8.36 15.06 8.79
CA ASP A 4 -9.17 15.54 9.93
C ASP A 4 -10.41 14.65 10.20
N LYS A 5 -10.47 13.44 9.63
CA LYS A 5 -11.58 12.51 9.93
C LYS A 5 -11.52 12.06 11.38
N PHE A 6 -12.68 11.82 11.97
CA PHE A 6 -12.77 11.30 13.34
C PHE A 6 -11.98 9.97 13.45
N GLY A 7 -11.09 9.85 14.44
CA GLY A 7 -10.25 8.67 14.62
C GLY A 7 -9.12 8.50 13.60
N ALA A 8 -8.80 9.52 12.79
CA ALA A 8 -7.82 9.37 11.70
C ALA A 8 -6.37 9.09 12.11
N GLY A 9 -6.01 9.25 13.39
CA GLY A 9 -4.64 9.06 13.87
C GLY A 9 -4.31 7.60 14.19
N THR A 10 -3.03 7.25 14.17
CA THR A 10 -2.58 5.86 14.41
C THR A 10 -1.42 5.77 15.39
N ASP A 11 -1.49 4.75 16.27
CA ASP A 11 -0.38 4.32 17.13
C ASP A 11 0.51 3.25 16.47
N ALA A 12 0.15 2.82 15.25
CA ALA A 12 0.86 1.77 14.54
C ALA A 12 2.20 2.25 14.01
N THR A 13 3.14 1.32 13.83
CA THR A 13 4.42 1.63 13.18
C THR A 13 4.20 1.80 11.69
N VAL A 14 4.38 3.03 11.19
CA VAL A 14 4.24 3.40 9.78
C VAL A 14 5.57 3.19 9.03
N TYR A 15 5.48 2.72 7.79
CA TYR A 15 6.60 2.55 6.89
C TYR A 15 6.29 3.05 5.48
N ILE A 16 7.34 3.32 4.71
CA ILE A 16 7.26 3.62 3.28
C ILE A 16 8.23 2.77 2.47
N GLN A 17 7.99 2.70 1.17
CA GLN A 17 8.89 2.15 0.16
C GLN A 17 8.76 2.98 -1.12
N LEU A 18 9.86 3.43 -1.70
CA LEU A 18 9.85 4.22 -2.94
C LEU A 18 10.20 3.35 -4.14
N TYR A 19 9.59 3.64 -5.30
CA TYR A 19 9.82 2.93 -6.55
C TYR A 19 10.25 3.89 -7.65
N GLY A 20 11.31 3.53 -8.37
CA GLY A 20 11.88 4.30 -9.47
C GLY A 20 11.24 4.03 -10.83
N ALA A 21 11.60 4.83 -11.83
CA ALA A 21 11.11 4.72 -13.21
C ALA A 21 11.48 3.38 -13.88
N SER A 22 12.62 2.80 -13.51
CA SER A 22 13.15 1.53 -14.06
C SER A 22 12.76 0.30 -13.23
N GLY A 23 11.85 0.46 -12.26
CA GLY A 23 11.29 -0.64 -11.46
C GLY A 23 12.07 -1.00 -10.20
N GLU A 24 13.15 -0.27 -9.89
CA GLU A 24 13.86 -0.41 -8.63
C GLU A 24 12.97 0.00 -7.46
N ALA A 25 13.17 -0.63 -6.31
CA ALA A 25 12.48 -0.27 -5.08
C ALA A 25 13.49 -0.15 -3.95
N THR A 26 13.30 0.82 -3.06
CA THR A 26 14.06 0.86 -1.81
C THR A 26 13.63 -0.29 -0.89
N GLU A 27 14.39 -0.54 0.16
CA GLU A 27 13.88 -1.28 1.31
C GLU A 27 12.70 -0.55 1.99
N LYS A 28 11.90 -1.30 2.76
CA LYS A 28 10.86 -0.69 3.61
C LYS A 28 11.53 0.11 4.74
N VAL A 29 11.23 1.40 4.81
CA VAL A 29 11.77 2.29 5.84
C VAL A 29 10.68 2.71 6.80
N VAL A 30 10.91 2.43 8.08
CA VAL A 30 10.03 2.86 9.18
C VAL A 30 10.16 4.35 9.38
N LEU A 31 9.02 5.04 9.38
CA LEU A 31 8.93 6.46 9.68
C LEU A 31 8.80 6.64 11.20
N ALA A 32 9.94 6.88 11.85
CA ALA A 32 10.00 7.15 13.26
C ALA A 32 10.60 8.53 13.52
N ASN A 33 9.95 9.32 14.38
CA ASN A 33 10.56 10.51 14.93
C ASN A 33 11.51 10.08 16.07
N ARG A 34 12.81 10.23 15.83
CA ARG A 34 13.86 9.84 16.80
C ARG A 34 13.88 10.73 18.05
N VAL A 35 13.21 11.88 18.03
CA VAL A 35 13.20 12.86 19.14
C VAL A 35 11.93 12.73 19.98
N ASP A 36 10.78 12.50 19.36
CA ASP A 36 9.51 12.26 20.06
C ASP A 36 8.71 11.16 19.35
N SER A 37 8.92 9.92 19.78
CA SER A 37 8.25 8.74 19.22
C SER A 37 6.78 8.62 19.63
N LYS A 38 6.25 9.53 20.45
CA LYS A 38 4.92 9.37 21.07
C LYS A 38 3.78 10.13 20.39
N LYS A 39 4.02 10.91 19.33
CA LYS A 39 2.99 11.80 18.76
C LYS A 39 3.07 12.01 17.24
N CYS A 40 3.50 11.00 16.49
CA CYS A 40 3.44 11.10 15.03
C CYS A 40 2.13 10.53 14.51
N PHE A 41 1.68 11.04 13.37
CA PHE A 41 0.50 10.56 12.65
C PHE A 41 -0.84 10.81 13.36
N GLU A 42 -0.91 11.81 14.22
CA GLU A 42 -2.15 12.25 14.87
C GLU A 42 -3.18 12.82 13.89
N ARG A 43 -4.47 12.82 14.25
CA ARG A 43 -5.51 13.47 13.43
C ARG A 43 -5.14 14.92 13.14
N LYS A 44 -5.33 15.35 11.87
CA LYS A 44 -5.07 16.71 11.39
C LYS A 44 -3.61 17.14 11.57
N SER A 45 -2.67 16.19 11.58
CA SER A 45 -1.24 16.48 11.69
C SER A 45 -0.53 16.49 10.32
N ARG A 46 0.58 17.23 10.31
CA ARG A 46 1.64 17.09 9.31
C ARG A 46 2.91 16.67 10.04
N ASP A 47 3.36 15.46 9.77
CA ASP A 47 4.63 14.93 10.25
C ASP A 47 5.68 14.96 9.12
N VAL A 48 6.92 15.29 9.47
CA VAL A 48 8.05 15.39 8.54
C VAL A 48 9.17 14.49 9.02
N PHE A 49 9.67 13.66 8.12
CA PHE A 49 10.73 12.69 8.40
C PHE A 49 11.89 12.91 7.44
N PHE A 50 13.10 12.81 7.97
CA PHE A 50 14.33 12.75 7.18
C PHE A 50 14.81 11.30 7.22
N VAL A 51 14.77 10.64 6.07
CA VAL A 51 15.19 9.24 5.92
C VAL A 51 16.35 9.18 4.94
N GLN A 52 17.31 8.30 5.22
CA GLN A 52 18.39 7.97 4.29
C GLN A 52 17.97 6.74 3.50
N LEU A 53 17.94 6.86 2.18
CA LEU A 53 17.49 5.82 1.27
C LEU A 53 18.58 5.50 0.26
N GLU A 54 18.47 4.32 -0.34
CA GLU A 54 19.24 3.93 -1.51
C GLU A 54 18.84 4.78 -2.71
N GLU A 55 19.78 4.97 -3.63
CA GLU A 55 19.54 5.69 -4.88
C GLU A 55 18.66 4.83 -5.80
N ILE A 56 17.57 5.42 -6.29
CA ILE A 56 16.64 4.80 -7.25
C ILE A 56 16.41 5.76 -8.41
N SER A 57 15.98 5.23 -9.55
CA SER A 57 15.80 6.03 -10.77
C SER A 57 14.65 7.04 -10.65
N GLU A 58 14.90 8.28 -11.10
CA GLU A 58 13.85 9.30 -11.24
C GLU A 58 13.22 9.30 -12.66
N PRO A 59 11.95 9.74 -12.82
CA PRO A 59 11.05 10.16 -11.74
C PRO A 59 10.54 8.97 -10.93
N LEU A 60 10.11 9.23 -9.68
CA LEU A 60 9.42 8.21 -8.89
C LEU A 60 8.18 7.71 -9.63
N SER A 61 8.02 6.39 -9.73
CA SER A 61 6.88 5.76 -10.38
C SER A 61 5.73 5.50 -9.40
N LYS A 62 6.06 5.20 -8.13
CA LYS A 62 5.10 4.79 -7.10
C LYS A 62 5.69 4.96 -5.69
N LEU A 63 4.81 5.09 -4.71
CA LEU A 63 5.14 5.05 -3.29
C LEU A 63 4.24 4.04 -2.60
N ARG A 64 4.81 3.03 -1.93
CA ARG A 64 4.06 2.19 -1.00
C ARG A 64 4.11 2.82 0.39
N ILE A 65 2.97 2.94 1.03
CA ILE A 65 2.86 3.39 2.43
C ILE A 65 1.93 2.47 3.19
N GLY A 66 2.29 2.16 4.43
CA GLY A 66 1.47 1.32 5.28
C GLY A 66 1.92 1.29 6.72
N HIS A 67 1.28 0.42 7.50
CA HIS A 67 1.59 0.22 8.91
C HIS A 67 1.42 -1.24 9.33
N ASN A 68 1.93 -1.59 10.50
CA ASN A 68 1.91 -2.97 11.02
C ASN A 68 0.59 -3.37 11.72
N GLY A 69 -0.39 -2.46 11.81
CA GLY A 69 -1.66 -2.71 12.48
C GLY A 69 -1.58 -2.94 13.99
N SER A 70 -0.48 -2.54 14.65
CA SER A 70 -0.33 -2.62 16.11
C SER A 70 -0.97 -1.42 16.82
N GLY A 71 -1.24 -1.55 18.12
CA GLY A 71 -1.80 -0.48 18.95
C GLY A 71 -3.32 -0.61 19.12
N VAL A 72 -3.87 0.19 20.03
CA VAL A 72 -5.33 0.19 20.33
C VAL A 72 -6.10 0.95 19.25
N ALA A 73 -5.53 2.04 18.74
CA ALA A 73 -6.04 2.82 17.62
C ALA A 73 -5.12 2.63 16.41
N ALA A 74 -5.14 1.43 15.82
CA ALA A 74 -4.25 1.11 14.70
C ALA A 74 -4.72 1.68 13.36
N GLY A 75 -6.03 1.94 13.21
CA GLY A 75 -6.60 2.46 11.96
C GLY A 75 -6.07 3.86 11.65
N TRP A 76 -5.71 4.11 10.39
CA TRP A 76 -5.12 5.37 9.98
C TRP A 76 -5.85 5.92 8.77
N HIS A 77 -6.27 7.18 8.81
CA HIS A 77 -6.77 7.83 7.60
C HIS A 77 -5.72 8.80 7.03
N LEU A 78 -5.07 8.36 5.96
CA LEU A 78 -4.05 9.12 5.26
C LEU A 78 -4.69 10.06 4.23
N ASP A 79 -4.36 11.36 4.29
CA ASP A 79 -4.75 12.32 3.25
C ASP A 79 -3.83 12.21 2.03
N ARG A 80 -2.53 12.46 2.23
CA ARG A 80 -1.50 12.39 1.17
C ARG A 80 -0.09 12.26 1.73
N VAL A 81 0.84 11.89 0.86
CA VAL A 81 2.30 11.91 1.09
C VAL A 81 2.95 12.89 0.12
N GLU A 82 3.94 13.64 0.60
CA GLU A 82 4.76 14.55 -0.21
C GLU A 82 6.23 14.11 -0.07
N VAL A 83 6.92 13.80 -1.18
CA VAL A 83 8.29 13.25 -1.19
C VAL A 83 9.18 14.05 -2.13
N PRO A 84 10.20 14.73 -1.61
CA PRO A 84 10.29 16.19 -1.80
C PRO A 84 8.95 16.92 -2.08
N ILE A 85 8.87 18.25 -1.92
CA ILE A 85 7.59 18.99 -2.18
C ILE A 85 7.13 18.85 -3.65
N THR A 86 7.96 18.25 -4.50
CA THR A 86 7.80 18.07 -5.93
C THR A 86 6.94 16.86 -6.30
N TYR A 87 6.88 15.81 -5.46
CA TYR A 87 6.00 14.67 -5.68
C TYR A 87 4.83 14.69 -4.69
N VAL A 88 3.60 14.65 -5.21
CA VAL A 88 2.38 14.56 -4.40
C VAL A 88 1.70 13.22 -4.68
N PHE A 89 1.52 12.43 -3.62
CA PHE A 89 0.86 11.13 -3.64
C PHE A 89 -0.46 11.23 -2.86
N PRO A 90 -1.58 11.56 -3.51
CA PRO A 90 -2.88 11.59 -2.84
C PRO A 90 -3.31 10.17 -2.43
N CYS A 91 -3.96 10.04 -1.27
CA CYS A 91 -4.48 8.78 -0.75
C CYS A 91 -5.97 8.92 -0.40
N ASN A 92 -6.29 9.85 0.52
CA ASN A 92 -7.63 10.10 1.07
C ASN A 92 -8.41 8.82 1.41
N ARG A 93 -7.75 7.92 2.15
CA ARG A 93 -8.21 6.55 2.38
C ARG A 93 -7.94 6.09 3.82
N TRP A 94 -8.80 5.23 4.33
CA TRP A 94 -8.48 4.41 5.51
C TRP A 94 -7.52 3.28 5.17
N LEU A 95 -6.48 3.15 6.00
CA LEU A 95 -5.63 1.97 6.14
C LEU A 95 -5.95 1.38 7.52
N ALA A 96 -6.90 0.45 7.57
CA ALA A 96 -7.36 -0.18 8.81
C ALA A 96 -8.00 -1.54 8.50
N LYS A 97 -7.92 -2.49 9.43
CA LYS A 97 -8.46 -3.85 9.23
C LYS A 97 -9.99 -3.88 9.17
N ASP A 98 -10.63 -2.92 9.81
CA ASP A 98 -12.06 -2.80 10.04
C ASP A 98 -12.74 -1.70 9.21
N GLU A 99 -11.99 -0.98 8.37
CA GLU A 99 -12.49 0.05 7.47
C GLU A 99 -12.17 -0.27 6.01
N GLU A 100 -12.97 0.29 5.10
CA GLU A 100 -12.84 0.15 3.64
C GLU A 100 -12.62 -1.30 3.15
N ASP A 101 -11.41 -1.63 2.68
CA ASP A 101 -11.06 -2.94 2.14
C ASP A 101 -10.25 -3.80 3.13
N GLY A 102 -9.96 -3.30 4.34
CA GLY A 102 -9.14 -3.99 5.32
C GLY A 102 -7.62 -3.85 5.09
N ALA A 103 -7.19 -3.08 4.08
CA ALA A 103 -5.77 -2.95 3.75
C ALA A 103 -5.03 -2.10 4.79
N LEU A 104 -3.78 -2.48 5.08
CA LEU A 104 -2.87 -1.75 5.97
C LEU A 104 -1.72 -1.08 5.22
N ASP A 105 -1.62 -1.35 3.92
CA ASP A 105 -0.72 -0.66 3.01
C ASP A 105 -1.41 -0.40 1.68
N LEU A 106 -0.88 0.58 0.95
CA LEU A 106 -1.35 0.96 -0.37
C LEU A 106 -0.22 1.49 -1.22
N ASP A 107 -0.30 1.19 -2.50
CA ASP A 107 0.55 1.73 -3.55
C ASP A 107 -0.08 3.02 -4.12
N LEU A 108 0.63 4.14 -4.00
CA LEU A 108 0.20 5.46 -4.46
C LEU A 108 0.99 5.89 -5.68
N LEU A 109 0.32 6.57 -6.61
CA LEU A 109 0.93 7.15 -7.80
C LEU A 109 1.07 8.66 -7.64
N PRO A 110 2.16 9.26 -8.15
CA PRO A 110 2.34 10.70 -8.06
C PRO A 110 1.41 11.41 -9.05
N THR A 111 0.74 12.48 -8.61
CA THR A 111 -0.08 13.35 -9.46
C THR A 111 0.64 14.62 -9.89
N ARG A 112 1.80 14.90 -9.29
CA ARG A 112 2.66 16.03 -9.59
C ARG A 112 4.11 15.57 -9.57
N VAL A 113 4.90 15.97 -10.56
CA VAL A 113 6.34 15.71 -10.65
C VAL A 113 7.08 16.96 -11.16
N MET A 114 8.34 17.13 -10.79
CA MET A 114 9.20 18.12 -11.47
C MET A 114 9.76 17.51 -12.75
N LYS A 115 9.74 18.27 -13.84
CA LYS A 115 10.45 17.93 -15.07
C LYS A 115 11.32 19.12 -15.46
N GLY A 116 12.61 19.06 -15.14
CA GLY A 116 13.49 20.24 -15.21
C GLY A 116 13.11 21.27 -14.15
N SER A 117 12.81 22.51 -14.56
CA SER A 117 12.31 23.57 -13.67
C SER A 117 10.79 23.58 -13.49
N ASP A 118 10.06 22.79 -14.29
CA ASP A 118 8.62 22.93 -14.41
C ASP A 118 7.89 21.87 -13.58
N LEU A 119 6.82 22.30 -12.92
CA LEU A 119 5.91 21.41 -12.18
C LEU A 119 4.83 20.92 -13.14
N VAL A 120 4.83 19.62 -13.42
CA VAL A 120 3.90 18.98 -14.35
C VAL A 120 2.91 18.13 -13.56
N GLU A 121 1.62 18.34 -13.80
CA GLU A 121 0.58 17.41 -13.33
C GLU A 121 0.55 16.18 -14.25
N THR A 122 0.69 15.00 -13.66
CA THR A 122 0.83 13.73 -14.39
C THR A 122 -0.52 13.10 -14.78
N GLY A 123 -1.63 13.79 -14.54
CA GLY A 123 -2.98 13.22 -14.66
C GLY A 123 -3.20 12.07 -13.67
N PRO A 124 -4.35 11.38 -13.71
CA PRO A 124 -4.52 10.14 -12.97
C PRO A 124 -3.51 9.12 -13.50
N GLY A 125 -2.43 8.90 -12.75
CA GLY A 125 -1.33 8.02 -13.10
C GLY A 125 -1.83 6.62 -13.46
N LEU A 126 -1.25 6.07 -14.54
CA LEU A 126 -1.37 4.70 -15.08
C LEU A 126 -2.77 4.05 -15.05
N SER A 127 -3.18 3.55 -16.23
CA SER A 127 -4.30 2.61 -16.36
C SER A 127 -4.08 1.42 -15.43
N THR A 128 -4.82 1.38 -14.33
CA THR A 128 -4.90 0.20 -13.46
C THR A 128 -5.45 -0.94 -14.30
N LYS A 129 -4.66 -2.01 -14.44
CA LYS A 129 -5.11 -3.22 -15.10
C LYS A 129 -5.72 -4.10 -14.04
N LEU A 130 -7.01 -4.38 -14.17
CA LEU A 130 -7.70 -5.36 -13.36
C LEU A 130 -7.27 -6.75 -13.82
N TYR A 131 -6.64 -7.51 -12.93
CA TYR A 131 -6.32 -8.91 -13.16
C TYR A 131 -7.35 -9.80 -12.46
N GLN A 132 -7.87 -10.80 -13.18
CA GLN A 132 -8.64 -11.87 -12.56
C GLN A 132 -7.70 -13.04 -12.27
N ILE A 133 -7.47 -13.29 -10.98
CA ILE A 133 -6.66 -14.43 -10.53
C ILE A 133 -7.58 -15.62 -10.30
N ARG A 134 -7.27 -16.74 -10.95
CA ARG A 134 -7.96 -18.02 -10.75
C ARG A 134 -7.04 -19.01 -10.03
N VAL A 135 -7.46 -19.41 -8.83
CA VAL A 135 -6.76 -20.44 -8.04
C VAL A 135 -7.56 -21.73 -8.12
N ILE A 136 -6.88 -22.85 -8.43
CA ILE A 136 -7.49 -24.18 -8.50
C ILE A 136 -6.72 -25.09 -7.54
N THR A 137 -7.44 -25.70 -6.60
CA THR A 137 -6.89 -26.76 -5.74
C THR A 137 -6.99 -28.11 -6.46
N ALA A 138 -6.05 -29.01 -6.20
CA ALA A 138 -6.10 -30.35 -6.77
C ALA A 138 -7.34 -31.12 -6.29
N ASP A 139 -7.86 -32.02 -7.13
CA ASP A 139 -8.90 -32.97 -6.73
C ASP A 139 -8.28 -34.24 -6.13
N VAL A 140 -7.61 -34.06 -5.00
CA VAL A 140 -7.02 -35.14 -4.20
C VAL A 140 -7.38 -34.89 -2.75
N LYS A 141 -7.63 -35.96 -1.99
CA LYS A 141 -7.97 -35.90 -0.57
C LYS A 141 -6.97 -34.99 0.17
N GLU A 142 -7.50 -34.07 0.98
CA GLU A 142 -6.72 -33.13 1.82
C GLU A 142 -5.90 -32.07 1.05
N ALA A 143 -6.21 -31.83 -0.23
CA ALA A 143 -5.59 -30.75 -1.01
C ALA A 143 -6.08 -29.33 -0.66
N GLY A 144 -7.03 -29.20 0.29
CA GLY A 144 -7.57 -27.92 0.73
C GLY A 144 -6.78 -27.27 1.87
N THR A 145 -7.02 -25.98 2.13
CA THR A 145 -6.37 -25.26 3.24
C THR A 145 -7.27 -24.23 3.90
N ASN A 146 -7.12 -24.08 5.23
CA ASN A 146 -7.71 -22.99 6.02
C ASN A 146 -6.70 -21.85 6.29
N ALA A 147 -5.50 -21.93 5.70
CA ALA A 147 -4.47 -20.93 5.86
C ALA A 147 -4.81 -19.63 5.11
N ASN A 148 -4.16 -18.53 5.51
CA ASN A 148 -4.18 -17.31 4.72
C ASN A 148 -3.31 -17.51 3.48
N VAL A 149 -3.91 -17.38 2.30
CA VAL A 149 -3.21 -17.43 1.01
C VAL A 149 -2.97 -16.00 0.52
N PHE A 150 -1.76 -15.74 0.02
CA PHE A 150 -1.33 -14.44 -0.46
C PHE A 150 -0.73 -14.54 -1.87
N LEU A 151 -0.75 -13.42 -2.59
CA LEU A 151 -0.17 -13.28 -3.92
C LEU A 151 0.61 -11.96 -4.03
N THR A 152 1.76 -12.01 -4.69
CA THR A 152 2.53 -10.84 -5.13
C THR A 152 2.78 -10.96 -6.62
N LEU A 153 2.39 -9.94 -7.39
CA LEU A 153 2.72 -9.82 -8.80
C LEU A 153 4.00 -9.00 -8.96
N TYR A 154 4.88 -9.43 -9.85
CA TYR A 154 6.11 -8.73 -10.21
C TYR A 154 6.06 -8.27 -11.66
N GLY A 155 6.48 -7.05 -11.93
CA GLY A 155 6.55 -6.47 -13.26
C GLY A 155 7.73 -5.51 -13.41
N ASP A 156 7.82 -4.89 -14.58
CA ASP A 156 8.85 -3.89 -14.91
C ASP A 156 8.74 -2.59 -14.10
N LYS A 157 7.60 -2.36 -13.44
CA LYS A 157 7.33 -1.23 -12.53
C LYS A 157 7.35 -1.61 -11.04
N GLY A 158 8.05 -2.71 -10.72
CA GLY A 158 8.14 -3.24 -9.36
C GLY A 158 7.06 -4.28 -9.05
N ASP A 159 6.70 -4.42 -7.78
CA ASP A 159 5.76 -5.44 -7.30
C ASP A 159 4.44 -4.87 -6.79
N SER A 160 3.39 -5.68 -6.73
CA SER A 160 2.08 -5.31 -6.16
C SER A 160 2.05 -5.31 -4.63
N GLY A 161 3.09 -5.82 -3.97
CA GLY A 161 3.06 -6.14 -2.56
C GLY A 161 2.27 -7.42 -2.30
N GLU A 162 2.37 -7.90 -1.07
CA GLU A 162 1.61 -9.07 -0.63
C GLU A 162 0.13 -8.68 -0.55
N ARG A 163 -0.72 -9.41 -1.27
CA ARG A 163 -2.18 -9.24 -1.24
C ARG A 163 -2.83 -10.54 -0.82
N LYS A 164 -3.60 -10.47 0.27
CA LYS A 164 -4.34 -11.63 0.78
C LYS A 164 -5.51 -11.95 -0.14
N LEU A 165 -5.70 -13.22 -0.46
CA LEU A 165 -6.85 -13.71 -1.25
C LEU A 165 -8.06 -13.96 -0.33
N ASP A 166 -8.54 -12.90 0.29
CA ASP A 166 -9.55 -12.92 1.36
C ASP A 166 -11.00 -12.89 0.86
N LYS A 167 -11.25 -12.49 -0.39
CA LYS A 167 -12.58 -12.46 -1.02
C LYS A 167 -12.55 -13.25 -2.32
N SER A 168 -13.40 -14.27 -2.44
CA SER A 168 -13.63 -14.98 -3.70
C SER A 168 -15.00 -14.61 -4.25
N GLU A 169 -15.07 -14.39 -5.56
CA GLU A 169 -16.33 -14.12 -6.26
C GLU A 169 -17.25 -15.35 -6.32
N THR A 170 -16.69 -16.54 -6.11
CA THR A 170 -17.33 -17.82 -6.45
C THR A 170 -17.69 -18.65 -5.23
N HIS A 171 -17.04 -18.43 -4.08
CA HIS A 171 -17.18 -19.30 -2.91
C HIS A 171 -16.93 -18.55 -1.60
N ARG A 172 -17.73 -18.85 -0.57
CA ARG A 172 -17.54 -18.30 0.79
C ARG A 172 -16.37 -18.97 1.52
N ASP A 173 -16.29 -20.29 1.43
CA ASP A 173 -15.17 -21.09 1.93
C ASP A 173 -14.18 -21.34 0.81
N LYS A 174 -12.92 -20.97 1.03
CA LYS A 174 -11.92 -20.82 -0.04
C LYS A 174 -10.85 -21.89 0.08
N PHE A 175 -10.30 -22.26 -1.07
CA PHE A 175 -9.24 -23.28 -1.18
C PHE A 175 -9.65 -24.67 -0.67
N GLU A 176 -10.90 -25.07 -0.92
CA GLU A 176 -11.43 -26.43 -0.76
C GLU A 176 -11.03 -27.33 -1.92
N GLN A 177 -10.94 -28.64 -1.67
CA GLN A 177 -10.55 -29.65 -2.68
C GLN A 177 -11.37 -29.55 -3.98
N GLY A 178 -10.67 -29.55 -5.12
CA GLY A 178 -11.27 -29.61 -6.46
C GLY A 178 -12.07 -28.37 -6.87
N LYS A 179 -11.86 -27.21 -6.23
CA LYS A 179 -12.61 -25.97 -6.49
C LYS A 179 -11.74 -24.92 -7.17
N MET A 180 -12.41 -24.08 -7.96
CA MET A 180 -11.83 -22.90 -8.61
C MET A 180 -12.33 -21.63 -7.91
N TYR A 181 -11.42 -20.70 -7.65
CA TYR A 181 -11.68 -19.44 -6.97
C TYR A 181 -11.24 -18.27 -7.84
N SER A 182 -12.15 -17.36 -8.16
CA SER A 182 -11.84 -16.10 -8.85
C SER A 182 -11.69 -14.96 -7.85
N HIS A 183 -10.61 -14.20 -8.00
CA HIS A 183 -10.27 -13.03 -7.21
C HIS A 183 -9.94 -11.86 -8.12
N ASN A 184 -10.49 -10.67 -7.83
CA ASN A 184 -10.04 -9.45 -8.48
C ASN A 184 -8.77 -8.95 -7.80
N PHE A 185 -7.79 -8.60 -8.62
CA PHE A 185 -6.50 -8.08 -8.19
C PHE A 185 -6.26 -6.74 -8.89
N VAL A 186 -5.96 -5.72 -8.10
CA VAL A 186 -5.71 -4.34 -8.54
C VAL A 186 -4.25 -4.01 -8.31
#